data_AF-A0A7Z9WHT6-F1
#
_entry.id   AF-A0A7Z9WHT6-F1
#
_cell.length_a   1.000
_cell.length_b   1.000
_cell.length_c   1.000
_cell.angle_alpha   90.00
_cell.angle_beta   90.00
_cell.angle_gamma   90.00
#
_symmetry.space_group_name_H-M   'P 1'
#
loop_
_entity.id
_entity.type
_entity.pdbx_description
1 polymer ?
#
loop_
_entity_poly.entity_id
_entity_poly.type
_entity_poly.pdbx_seq_one_letter_code
_entity_poly.pdbx_strand_id
1 'polypeptide(L)'
;MPVYTWVGRARGGEIRKGEIEAANEAQVRLQLRRLRVIPTKIKAKPKDISEYLPFLKPKIAHKDVVIFTRQFATMIDAGLPLVQGLDILAKQQENRSLQRILTEIKEDVEKGSTFAEALEKHPKLFDKLYVNMVAAGEVGGIYCYL
;
A
#
# COMPACT_ATOMS: atom_id res chain seq x y z
N MET A 1 -8.11 -4.21 15.22
CA MET A 1 -7.80 -3.91 16.64
C MET A 1 -6.55 -3.02 16.69
N PRO A 2 -6.30 -2.19 17.73
CA PRO A 2 -5.10 -1.35 17.74
C PRO A 2 -3.82 -2.18 17.84
N VAL A 3 -2.81 -1.80 17.06
CA VAL A 3 -1.48 -2.43 17.07
C VAL A 3 -0.59 -1.68 18.05
N TYR A 4 0.04 -2.41 18.98
CA TYR A 4 1.00 -1.87 19.93
C TYR A 4 2.40 -2.35 19.58
N THR A 5 3.35 -1.41 19.56
CA THR A 5 4.78 -1.72 19.48
C THR A 5 5.32 -1.89 20.89
N TRP A 6 6.07 -2.97 21.12
CA TRP A 6 6.65 -3.25 22.43
C TRP A 6 8.13 -3.58 22.31
N VAL A 7 8.88 -3.16 23.33
CA VAL A 7 10.27 -3.55 23.55
C VAL A 7 10.34 -4.13 24.95
N GLY A 8 10.89 -5.32 25.09
CA GLY A 8 11.00 -6.00 26.36
C GLY A 8 12.23 -6.91 26.44
N ARG A 9 12.63 -7.22 27.67
CA ARG A 9 13.80 -8.04 27.97
C ARG A 9 13.37 -9.48 28.28
N ALA A 10 13.94 -10.44 27.57
CA ALA A 10 13.76 -11.86 27.85
C ALA A 10 14.69 -12.32 28.99
N ARG A 11 14.43 -13.51 29.55
CA ARG A 11 15.14 -14.08 30.70
C ARG A 11 16.67 -14.23 30.50
N GLY A 12 17.15 -14.25 29.26
CA GLY A 12 18.57 -14.31 28.89
C GLY A 12 19.24 -12.94 28.69
N GLY A 13 18.54 -11.84 28.98
CA GLY A 13 19.06 -10.48 28.75
C GLY A 13 18.87 -9.95 27.34
N GLU A 14 18.39 -10.78 26.41
CA GLU A 14 18.02 -10.38 25.05
C GLU A 14 16.88 -9.38 25.04
N ILE A 15 17.07 -8.28 24.30
CA ILE A 15 16.03 -7.30 24.04
C ILE A 15 15.23 -7.77 22.83
N ARG A 16 13.96 -8.11 23.04
CA ARG A 16 13.00 -8.44 21.97
C ARG A 16 12.13 -7.23 21.67
N LYS A 17 11.93 -6.97 20.39
CA LYS A 17 11.03 -5.94 19.87
C LYS A 17 10.02 -6.61 18.95
N GLY A 18 8.76 -6.20 19.05
CA GLY A 18 7.69 -6.79 18.26
C GLY A 18 6.47 -5.90 18.21
N GLU A 19 5.55 -6.26 17.31
CA GLU A 19 4.22 -5.68 17.23
C GLU A 19 3.22 -6.70 17.76
N ILE A 20 2.22 -6.23 18.49
CA ILE A 20 1.14 -7.09 18.99
C ILE A 20 -0.20 -6.38 18.88
N GLU A 21 -1.19 -7.10 18.39
CA GLU A 21 -2.57 -6.64 18.37
C GLU A 21 -3.23 -6.93 19.71
N ALA A 22 -3.74 -5.88 20.35
CA ALA A 22 -4.40 -5.98 21.64
C ALA A 22 -5.45 -4.88 21.77
N ALA A 23 -6.50 -5.11 22.55
CA ALA A 23 -7.53 -4.09 22.78
C ALA A 23 -7.01 -2.94 23.67
N ASN A 24 -6.08 -3.22 24.59
CA ASN A 24 -5.54 -2.26 25.55
C ASN A 24 -4.10 -2.64 26.00
N GLU A 25 -3.39 -1.70 26.62
CA GLU A 25 -2.03 -1.94 27.14
C GLU A 25 -1.97 -3.09 28.17
N ALA A 26 -3.04 -3.29 28.94
CA ALA A 26 -3.13 -4.40 29.90
C ALA A 26 -3.07 -5.77 29.22
N GLN A 27 -3.72 -5.93 28.05
CA GLN A 27 -3.67 -7.14 27.24
C GLN A 27 -2.29 -7.36 26.61
N VAL A 28 -1.63 -6.28 26.16
CA VAL A 28 -0.24 -6.32 25.69
C VAL A 28 0.67 -6.88 26.80
N ARG A 29 0.58 -6.33 28.02
CA ARG A 29 1.37 -6.80 29.16
C ARG A 29 1.09 -8.26 29.51
N LEU A 30 -0.18 -8.68 29.44
CA LEU A 30 -0.57 -10.07 29.69
C LEU A 30 0.02 -11.05 28.66
N GLN A 31 -0.03 -10.70 27.36
CA GLN A 31 0.58 -11.51 26.30
C GLN A 31 2.11 -11.57 26.43
N LEU A 32 2.77 -10.45 26.74
CA LEU A 32 4.23 -10.42 26.94
C LEU A 32 4.67 -11.22 28.17
N ARG A 33 3.86 -11.21 29.24
CA ARG A 33 4.08 -12.05 30.42
C ARG A 33 3.97 -13.53 30.08
N ARG A 34 3.03 -13.95 29.21
CA ARG A 34 2.93 -15.33 28.71
C ARG A 34 4.19 -15.72 27.91
N LEU A 35 4.75 -14.78 27.15
CA LEU A 35 5.99 -14.96 26.39
C LEU A 35 7.26 -14.87 27.27
N ARG A 36 7.13 -14.74 28.59
CA ARG A 36 8.25 -14.55 29.55
C ARG A 36 9.16 -13.36 29.20
N VAL A 37 8.58 -12.31 28.62
CA VAL A 37 9.25 -11.06 28.30
C VAL A 37 8.79 -9.96 29.25
N ILE A 38 9.73 -9.25 29.86
CA ILE A 38 9.45 -8.10 30.72
C ILE A 38 9.39 -6.85 29.83
N PRO A 39 8.22 -6.22 29.64
CA PRO A 39 8.11 -5.01 28.82
C PRO A 39 8.87 -3.85 29.46
N THR A 40 9.71 -3.18 28.68
CA THR A 40 10.48 -1.99 29.08
C THR A 40 9.86 -0.71 28.49
N LYS A 41 9.30 -0.80 27.28
CA LYS A 41 8.54 0.28 26.64
C LYS A 41 7.36 -0.32 25.88
N ILE A 42 6.17 0.21 26.10
CA ILE A 42 4.97 -0.09 25.31
C ILE A 42 4.51 1.23 24.70
N LYS A 43 4.42 1.29 23.37
CA LYS A 43 3.89 2.45 22.66
C LYS A 43 2.77 1.97 21.76
N ALA A 44 1.58 2.55 21.94
CA ALA A 44 0.52 2.44 20.94
C ALA A 44 1.05 3.04 19.64
N LYS A 45 0.97 2.29 18.53
CA LYS A 45 1.22 2.87 17.22
C LYS A 45 0.08 3.88 17.02
N PRO A 46 0.35 5.19 16.88
CA PRO A 46 -0.72 6.14 16.61
C PRO A 46 -1.44 5.64 15.36
N LYS A 47 -2.76 5.46 15.45
CA LYS A 47 -3.58 5.18 14.26
C LYS A 47 -3.21 6.22 13.22
N ASP A 48 -2.99 5.78 11.99
CA ASP A 48 -2.61 6.65 10.88
C ASP A 48 -3.73 7.67 10.68
N ILE A 49 -3.59 8.84 11.28
CA ILE A 49 -4.61 9.90 11.31
C ILE A 49 -4.90 10.42 9.89
N SER A 50 -3.96 10.15 8.97
CA SER A 50 -4.05 10.35 7.53
C SER A 50 -5.20 9.56 6.87
N GLU A 51 -5.62 8.46 7.48
CA GLU A 51 -6.72 7.63 6.98
C GLU A 51 -8.09 8.22 7.31
N TYR A 52 -8.21 8.96 8.41
CA TYR A 52 -9.46 9.56 8.89
C TYR A 52 -9.64 11.02 8.46
N LEU A 53 -8.56 11.75 8.15
CA LEU A 53 -8.64 13.12 7.63
C LEU A 53 -8.26 13.15 6.14
N PRO A 54 -9.24 13.19 5.22
CA PRO A 54 -8.96 13.27 3.78
C PRO A 54 -8.19 14.54 3.37
N PHE A 55 -8.18 15.58 4.22
CA PHE A 55 -7.41 16.82 4.01
C PHE A 55 -5.90 16.68 4.32
N LEU A 56 -5.51 15.68 5.13
CA LEU A 56 -4.11 15.38 5.46
C LEU A 56 -3.48 14.34 4.52
N LYS A 57 -4.26 13.77 3.58
CA LYS A 57 -3.69 12.89 2.55
C LYS A 57 -2.75 13.73 1.68
N PRO A 58 -1.49 13.29 1.48
CA PRO A 58 -0.58 13.99 0.60
C PRO A 58 -1.22 14.10 -0.79
N LYS A 59 -1.44 15.34 -1.25
CA LYS A 59 -1.96 15.59 -2.60
C LYS A 59 -1.00 14.92 -3.58
N ILE A 60 -1.55 14.02 -4.39
CA ILE A 60 -0.80 13.40 -5.47
C ILE A 60 -0.71 14.46 -6.57
N ALA A 61 0.51 14.81 -6.97
CA ALA A 61 0.71 15.78 -8.03
C ALA A 61 0.38 15.12 -9.37
N HIS A 62 -0.23 15.85 -10.30
CA HIS A 62 -0.45 15.36 -11.67
C HIS A 62 0.85 14.88 -12.33
N LYS A 63 2.00 15.47 -11.95
CA LYS A 63 3.32 15.04 -12.39
C LYS A 63 3.63 13.59 -12.03
N ASP A 64 3.22 13.12 -10.86
CA ASP A 64 3.50 11.76 -10.39
C ASP A 64 2.73 10.73 -11.22
N VAL A 65 1.50 11.06 -11.62
CA VAL A 65 0.68 10.23 -12.51
C VAL A 65 1.32 10.13 -13.90
N VAL A 66 1.79 11.24 -14.47
CA VAL A 66 2.46 11.24 -15.78
C VAL A 66 3.75 10.42 -15.77
N ILE A 67 4.56 10.52 -14.70
CA ILE A 67 5.78 9.72 -14.55
C ILE A 67 5.42 8.25 -14.43
N PHE A 68 4.43 7.92 -13.60
CA PHE A 68 3.92 6.56 -13.43
C PHE A 68 3.48 5.96 -14.77
N THR A 69 2.62 6.64 -15.53
CA THR A 69 2.11 6.16 -16.82
C THR A 69 3.24 5.89 -17.81
N ARG A 70 4.23 6.78 -17.89
CA ARG A 70 5.39 6.61 -18.79
C ARG A 70 6.25 5.40 -18.41
N GLN A 71 6.54 5.25 -17.11
CA GLN A 71 7.34 4.12 -16.63
C GLN A 71 6.58 2.81 -16.80
N PHE A 72 5.27 2.82 -16.55
CA PHE A 72 4.40 1.68 -16.77
C PHE A 72 4.37 1.28 -18.25
N ALA A 73 4.12 2.21 -19.16
CA ALA A 73 4.16 1.97 -20.61
C ALA A 73 5.48 1.33 -21.03
N THR A 74 6.62 1.87 -20.56
CA THR A 74 7.94 1.32 -20.87
C THR A 74 8.11 -0.13 -20.38
N MET A 75 7.58 -0.46 -19.19
CA MET A 75 7.63 -1.83 -18.66
C MET A 75 6.76 -2.78 -19.47
N ILE A 76 5.56 -2.35 -19.86
CA ILE A 76 4.67 -3.19 -20.66
C ILE A 76 5.22 -3.38 -22.09
N ASP A 77 5.78 -2.34 -22.70
CA ASP A 77 6.49 -2.44 -23.99
C ASP A 77 7.69 -3.39 -23.93
N ALA A 78 8.37 -3.45 -22.78
CA ALA A 78 9.44 -4.42 -22.52
C ALA A 78 8.93 -5.85 -22.28
N GLY A 79 7.61 -6.08 -22.33
CA GLY A 79 7.00 -7.40 -22.16
C GLY A 79 6.86 -7.84 -20.69
N LEU A 80 6.97 -6.91 -19.72
CA LEU A 80 6.73 -7.27 -18.33
C LEU A 80 5.24 -7.56 -18.10
N PRO A 81 4.91 -8.59 -17.30
CA PRO A 81 3.54 -8.81 -16.84
C PRO A 81 3.00 -7.58 -16.10
N LEU A 82 1.73 -7.24 -16.36
CA LEU A 82 1.06 -6.08 -15.77
C LEU A 82 1.17 -6.01 -14.24
N VAL A 83 0.88 -7.12 -13.56
CA VAL A 83 0.95 -7.23 -12.11
C VAL A 83 2.37 -6.96 -11.59
N GLN A 84 3.39 -7.42 -12.33
CA GLN A 84 4.79 -7.19 -11.98
C GLN A 84 5.18 -5.72 -12.17
N GLY A 85 4.74 -5.09 -13.27
CA GLY A 85 4.95 -3.66 -13.51
C GLY A 85 4.33 -2.80 -12.40
N LEU A 86 3.08 -3.10 -12.01
CA LEU A 86 2.42 -2.41 -10.90
C LEU A 86 3.14 -2.60 -9.56
N ASP A 87 3.64 -3.80 -9.27
CA ASP A 87 4.39 -4.08 -8.04
C ASP A 87 5.71 -3.29 -7.95
N ILE A 88 6.44 -3.20 -9.07
CA ILE A 88 7.69 -2.42 -9.15
C ILE A 88 7.40 -0.93 -8.94
N LEU A 89 6.39 -0.39 -9.63
CA LEU A 89 6.04 1.03 -9.55
C LEU A 89 5.49 1.41 -8.16
N ALA A 90 4.69 0.54 -7.55
CA ALA A 90 4.20 0.73 -6.19
C ALA A 90 5.35 0.80 -5.17
N LYS A 91 6.43 0.02 -5.37
CA LYS A 91 7.63 0.04 -4.52
C LYS A 91 8.52 1.27 -4.75
N GLN A 92 8.57 1.78 -5.98
CA GLN A 92 9.37 2.96 -6.33
C GLN A 92 8.72 4.28 -5.91
N GLN A 93 7.42 4.28 -5.60
CA GLN A 93 6.68 5.51 -5.35
C GLN A 93 6.99 6.13 -3.97
N GLU A 94 7.39 7.40 -3.96
CA GLU A 94 7.69 8.14 -2.73
C GLU A 94 6.42 8.56 -1.97
N ASN A 95 5.34 8.84 -2.71
CA ASN A 95 4.06 9.22 -2.13
C ASN A 95 3.28 8.00 -1.62
N ARG A 96 3.14 7.90 -0.29
CA ARG A 96 2.40 6.83 0.38
C ARG A 96 0.94 6.69 -0.06
N SER A 97 0.29 7.79 -0.47
CA SER A 97 -1.09 7.74 -0.96
C SER A 97 -1.17 7.08 -2.33
N LEU A 98 -0.23 7.38 -3.23
CA LEU A 98 -0.20 6.78 -4.56
C LEU A 98 0.27 5.32 -4.48
N GLN A 99 1.23 5.02 -3.62
CA GLN A 99 1.64 3.64 -3.32
C GLN A 99 0.46 2.77 -2.88
N ARG A 100 -0.38 3.22 -1.94
CA ARG A 100 -1.57 2.47 -1.50
C ARG A 100 -2.53 2.19 -2.65
N ILE A 101 -2.82 3.21 -3.45
CA ILE A 101 -3.72 3.11 -4.60
C ILE A 101 -3.19 2.12 -5.64
N LEU A 102 -1.89 2.16 -5.96
CA LEU A 102 -1.28 1.19 -6.88
C LEU A 102 -1.32 -0.24 -6.34
N THR A 103 -1.14 -0.43 -5.03
CA THR A 103 -1.30 -1.75 -4.40
C THR A 103 -2.74 -2.24 -4.45
N GLU A 104 -3.73 -1.38 -4.19
CA GLU A 104 -5.15 -1.72 -4.30
C GLU A 104 -5.52 -2.14 -5.73
N ILE A 105 -5.05 -1.38 -6.73
CA ILE A 105 -5.24 -1.69 -8.15
C ILE A 105 -4.61 -3.04 -8.50
N LYS A 106 -3.37 -3.29 -8.05
CA LYS A 106 -2.68 -4.57 -8.26
C LYS A 106 -3.51 -5.73 -7.69
N GLU A 107 -3.98 -5.62 -6.45
CA GLU A 107 -4.77 -6.67 -5.80
C GLU A 107 -6.09 -6.94 -6.54
N ASP A 108 -6.72 -5.91 -7.08
CA ASP A 108 -7.96 -6.07 -7.85
C ASP A 108 -7.73 -6.79 -9.17
N VAL A 109 -6.61 -6.50 -9.85
CA VAL A 109 -6.21 -7.22 -11.06
C VAL A 109 -5.80 -8.66 -10.75
N GLU A 110 -5.10 -8.91 -9.63
CA GLU A 110 -4.79 -10.26 -9.16
C GLU A 110 -6.05 -11.08 -8.84
N LYS A 111 -7.12 -10.43 -8.38
CA LYS A 111 -8.45 -11.05 -8.15
C LYS A 111 -9.22 -11.31 -9.45
N GLY A 112 -8.71 -10.87 -10.60
CA GLY A 112 -9.31 -11.08 -11.92
C GLY A 112 -10.18 -9.93 -12.43
N SER A 113 -10.12 -8.75 -11.80
CA SER A 113 -10.73 -7.54 -12.38
C SER A 113 -9.85 -7.03 -13.54
N THR A 114 -10.47 -6.33 -14.49
CA THR A 114 -9.71 -5.66 -15.56
C THR A 114 -8.92 -4.47 -14.99
N PHE A 115 -7.83 -4.09 -15.65
CA PHE A 115 -7.03 -2.95 -15.22
C PHE A 115 -7.85 -1.64 -15.30
N ALA A 116 -8.70 -1.50 -16.31
CA ALA A 116 -9.61 -0.36 -16.43
C ALA A 116 -10.60 -0.26 -15.26
N GLU A 117 -11.24 -1.36 -14.84
CA GLU A 117 -12.17 -1.39 -13.70
C GLU A 117 -11.46 -1.02 -12.39
N ALA A 118 -10.22 -1.48 -12.21
CA ALA A 118 -9.42 -1.15 -11.05
C ALA A 118 -9.07 0.36 -11.00
N LEU A 119 -8.76 0.97 -12.15
CA LEU A 119 -8.51 2.41 -12.25
C LEU A 119 -9.77 3.26 -12.02
N GLU A 120 -10.94 2.77 -12.46
CA GLU A 120 -12.22 3.48 -12.31
C GLU A 120 -12.60 3.72 -10.85
N LYS A 121 -12.15 2.86 -9.92
CA LYS A 121 -12.33 3.03 -8.47
C LYS A 121 -11.64 4.27 -7.91
N HIS A 122 -10.71 4.88 -8.68
CA HIS A 122 -9.92 6.03 -8.26
C HIS A 122 -10.10 7.27 -9.17
N PRO A 123 -11.33 7.83 -9.29
CA PRO A 123 -11.65 8.90 -10.25
C PRO A 123 -11.01 10.26 -9.91
N LYS A 124 -10.41 10.39 -8.72
CA LYS A 124 -9.67 11.61 -8.32
C LYS A 124 -8.29 11.71 -8.97
N LEU A 125 -7.78 10.60 -9.51
CA LEU A 125 -6.45 10.50 -10.11
C LEU A 125 -6.51 10.18 -11.59
N PHE A 126 -7.35 9.21 -11.93
CA PHE A 126 -7.57 8.79 -13.30
C PHE A 126 -8.90 9.36 -13.75
N ASP A 127 -8.86 10.25 -14.72
CA ASP A 127 -10.08 10.78 -15.31
C ASP A 127 -10.77 9.71 -16.18
N LYS A 128 -12.03 9.96 -16.52
CA LYS A 128 -12.79 9.02 -17.38
C LYS A 128 -12.13 8.81 -18.74
N LEU A 129 -11.44 9.83 -19.26
CA LEU A 129 -10.75 9.74 -20.53
C LEU A 129 -9.61 8.71 -20.45
N TYR A 130 -8.79 8.78 -19.41
CA TYR A 130 -7.70 7.85 -19.15
C TYR A 130 -8.20 6.42 -18.97
N VAL A 131 -9.25 6.21 -18.18
CA VAL A 131 -9.84 4.86 -17.98
C VAL A 131 -10.32 4.28 -19.31
N ASN A 132 -11.00 5.08 -20.13
CA ASN A 132 -11.49 4.63 -21.44
C ASN A 132 -10.34 4.28 -22.39
N MET A 133 -9.24 5.04 -22.36
CA MET A 133 -8.05 4.77 -23.17
C MET A 133 -7.37 3.46 -22.74
N VAL A 134 -7.28 3.22 -21.44
CA VAL A 134 -6.72 1.98 -20.90
C VAL A 134 -7.62 0.79 -21.25
N ALA A 135 -8.93 0.92 -21.10
CA ALA A 135 -9.89 -0.13 -21.48
C ALA A 135 -9.74 -0.50 -22.96
N ALA A 136 -9.59 0.49 -23.84
CA ALA A 136 -9.36 0.25 -25.26
C ALA A 136 -8.04 -0.49 -25.53
N GLY A 137 -6.97 -0.15 -24.81
CA GLY A 137 -5.67 -0.85 -24.90
C GLY A 137 -5.70 -2.28 -24.37
N GLU A 138 -6.42 -2.51 -23.27
CA GLU A 138 -6.59 -3.83 -22.65
C GLU A 138 -7.41 -4.77 -23.56
N VAL A 139 -8.52 -4.29 -24.12
CA VAL A 139 -9.35 -5.04 -25.08
C VAL A 139 -8.60 -5.29 -26.41
N GLY A 140 -7.79 -4.32 -26.83
CA GLY A 140 -6.99 -4.41 -28.06
C GLY A 140 -5.84 -5.42 -27.97
N GLY A 141 -5.54 -5.98 -26.80
CA GLY A 141 -4.39 -6.88 -26.59
C GLY A 141 -3.04 -6.18 -26.80
N ILE A 142 -3.06 -4.85 -26.90
CA ILE A 142 -1.92 -4.00 -27.25
C ILE A 142 -1.90 -2.89 -26.20
N TYR A 143 -1.10 -3.08 -25.16
CA TYR A 143 -0.69 -1.99 -24.26
C TYR A 143 0.31 -1.03 -24.93
N CYS A 144 0.62 -1.25 -26.21
CA CYS A 144 1.61 -0.52 -26.98
C CYS A 144 0.96 0.74 -27.61
N TYR A 145 1.59 1.89 -27.43
CA TYR A 145 1.23 3.22 -27.96
C TYR A 145 0.24 4.07 -27.15
N LEU A 146 0.61 4.34 -25.89
CA LEU A 146 0.35 5.65 -25.27
C LEU A 146 1.64 6.29 -24.76
#